data_AF-A0A850WUD7-F1
#
_entry.id   AF-A0A850WUD7-F1
#
_cell.length_a   1.000
_cell.length_b   1.000
_cell.length_c   1.000
_cell.angle_alpha   90.00
_cell.angle_beta   90.00
_cell.angle_gamma   90.00
#
_symmetry.space_group_name_H-M   'P 1'
#
loop_
_entity.id
_entity.type
_entity.pdbx_description
1 polymer ?
#
loop_
_entity_poly.entity_id
_entity_poly.type
_entity_poly.pdbx_seq_one_letter_code
_entity_poly.pdbx_strand_id
1 'polypeptide(L)'
;FLLQYEKALLRGYVECCSNLTWCTNPQGCDQILLKDGLGYGAACSKCSWISCFNCNFPEVRLSCITVLGLVMTCAKCNHGFCWRCLKPWKPTHKDYYNCSAMVSKAAWQEKRFQDYNERCTFHHRAREFAVSLRNRVSSISEMPKIRTLTFVLEACKVLEQARKVLAYSCVYSYYNHRDTESMDIVEQQSESLELHANAL
;
A
#
# COMPACT_ATOMS: atom_id res chain seq x y z
N PHE A 1 -6.18 36.29 7.73
CA PHE A 1 -4.76 36.29 8.13
C PHE A 1 -4.60 35.86 9.60
N LEU A 2 -5.10 36.62 10.58
CA LEU A 2 -5.05 36.27 12.01
C LEU A 2 -5.61 34.87 12.34
N LEU A 3 -6.81 34.54 11.83
CA LEU A 3 -7.44 33.22 12.03
C LEU A 3 -6.64 32.02 11.45
N GLN A 4 -5.90 32.23 10.36
CA GLN A 4 -5.05 31.18 9.78
C GLN A 4 -3.76 31.00 10.60
N TYR A 5 -3.22 32.10 11.12
CA TYR A 5 -2.06 32.10 12.01
C TYR A 5 -2.36 31.39 13.33
N GLU A 6 -3.51 31.68 13.96
CA GLU A 6 -3.96 31.00 15.17
C GLU A 6 -4.20 29.50 14.94
N LYS A 7 -4.83 29.12 13.82
CA LYS A 7 -4.99 27.71 13.44
C LYS A 7 -3.64 27.00 13.26
N ALA A 8 -2.64 27.67 12.69
CA ALA A 8 -1.30 27.11 12.53
C ALA A 8 -0.59 26.91 13.87
N LEU A 9 -0.67 27.88 14.79
CA LEU A 9 -0.13 27.75 16.15
C LEU A 9 -0.81 26.63 16.94
N LEU A 10 -2.15 26.56 16.89
CA LEU A 10 -2.93 25.52 17.55
C LEU A 10 -2.58 24.13 16.99
N ARG A 11 -2.37 24.04 15.68
CA ARG A 11 -1.95 22.79 15.04
C ARG A 11 -0.57 22.34 15.52
N GLY A 12 0.39 23.25 15.59
CA GLY A 12 1.72 22.96 16.13
C GLY A 12 1.69 22.52 17.59
N TYR A 13 0.85 23.14 18.42
CA TYR A 13 0.66 22.72 19.82
C TYR A 13 0.10 21.29 19.92
N VAL A 14 -0.96 20.97 19.17
CA VAL A 14 -1.57 19.63 19.19
C VAL A 14 -0.61 18.56 18.70
N GLU A 15 0.18 18.84 17.66
CA GLU A 15 1.17 17.91 17.11
C GLU A 15 2.36 17.65 18.07
N CYS A 16 2.62 18.57 19.01
CA CYS A 16 3.64 18.42 20.06
C CYS A 16 3.13 17.67 21.31
N CYS A 17 1.83 17.46 21.45
CA CYS A 17 1.22 16.84 22.63
C CYS A 17 0.86 15.37 22.35
N SER A 18 1.49 14.43 23.05
CA SER A 18 1.28 12.98 22.86
C SER A 18 -0.12 12.46 23.24
N ASN A 19 -0.88 13.27 23.97
CA ASN A 19 -2.25 12.99 24.42
C ASN A 19 -3.31 13.65 23.52
N LEU A 20 -2.91 14.42 22.50
CA LEU A 20 -3.83 15.12 21.60
C LEU A 20 -3.62 14.66 20.16
N THR A 21 -4.70 14.59 19.38
CA THR A 21 -4.59 14.40 17.93
C THR A 21 -5.74 15.07 17.21
N TRP A 22 -5.55 15.45 15.95
CA TRP A 22 -6.64 15.93 15.11
C TRP A 22 -7.51 14.77 14.63
N CYS A 23 -8.81 15.02 14.47
CA CYS A 23 -9.70 14.08 13.82
C CYS A 23 -9.28 13.91 12.36
N THR A 24 -8.92 12.68 12.00
CA THR A 24 -8.43 12.29 10.68
C THR A 24 -9.57 11.95 9.71
N ASN A 25 -10.78 12.49 9.93
CA ASN A 25 -11.91 12.18 9.06
C ASN A 25 -11.66 12.77 7.66
N PRO A 26 -11.64 11.95 6.59
CA PRO A 26 -11.36 12.41 5.23
C PRO A 26 -12.42 13.36 4.65
N GLN A 27 -13.60 13.47 5.29
CA GLN A 27 -14.63 14.45 4.92
C GLN A 27 -14.37 15.85 5.49
N GLY A 28 -13.30 16.03 6.27
CA GLY A 28 -12.93 17.29 6.91
C GLY A 28 -13.55 17.44 8.29
N CYS A 29 -12.73 17.35 9.34
CA CYS A 29 -13.16 17.55 10.72
C CYS A 29 -12.06 18.23 11.54
N ASP A 30 -12.35 19.44 12.02
CA ASP A 30 -11.41 20.25 12.82
C ASP A 30 -11.56 19.97 14.33
N GLN A 31 -11.90 18.73 14.73
CA GLN A 31 -11.98 18.38 16.15
C GLN A 31 -10.65 17.82 16.66
N ILE A 32 -10.24 18.28 17.83
CA ILE A 32 -9.12 17.71 18.57
C ILE A 32 -9.67 16.61 19.46
N LEU A 33 -9.00 15.48 19.48
CA LEU A 33 -9.30 14.33 20.31
C LEU A 33 -8.31 14.29 21.46
N LEU A 34 -8.80 13.89 22.64
CA LEU A 34 -8.00 13.64 23.83
C LEU A 34 -7.88 12.14 24.06
N LYS A 35 -6.68 11.68 24.39
CA LYS A 35 -6.42 10.27 24.67
C LYS A 35 -6.97 9.87 26.04
N ASP A 36 -8.17 9.30 26.06
CA ASP A 36 -8.77 8.71 27.26
C ASP A 36 -8.32 7.24 27.43
N GLY A 37 -7.18 7.04 28.11
CA GLY A 37 -6.70 5.73 28.56
C GLY A 37 -5.59 5.09 27.72
N LEU A 38 -5.46 3.76 27.83
CA LEU A 38 -4.41 2.96 27.16
C LEU A 38 -4.73 2.64 25.68
N GLY A 39 -5.90 3.04 25.18
CA GLY A 39 -6.31 2.80 23.80
C GLY A 39 -5.44 3.55 22.77
N TYR A 40 -5.27 2.95 21.59
CA TYR A 40 -4.50 3.54 20.49
C TYR A 40 -5.30 4.54 19.64
N GLY A 41 -6.62 4.69 19.88
CA GLY A 41 -7.46 5.62 19.15
C GLY A 41 -8.72 6.04 19.92
N ALA A 42 -9.33 7.14 19.49
CA ALA A 42 -10.60 7.64 20.00
C ALA A 42 -11.59 7.88 18.86
N ALA A 43 -12.87 7.64 19.14
CA ALA A 43 -13.96 8.07 18.27
C ALA A 43 -14.20 9.56 18.46
N CYS A 44 -14.28 10.30 17.35
CA CYS A 44 -14.61 11.71 17.36
C CYS A 44 -16.07 11.92 17.77
N SER A 45 -16.31 12.68 18.83
CA SER A 45 -17.67 12.99 19.31
C SER A 45 -18.54 13.69 18.26
N LYS A 46 -17.93 14.45 17.34
CA LYS A 46 -18.64 15.20 16.30
C LYS A 46 -19.04 14.36 15.08
N CYS A 47 -18.20 13.42 14.65
CA CYS A 47 -18.42 12.69 13.39
C CYS A 47 -18.32 11.17 13.53
N SER A 48 -18.15 10.67 14.75
CA SER A 48 -17.96 9.25 15.09
C SER A 48 -16.76 8.57 14.41
N TRP A 49 -15.89 9.34 13.74
CA TRP A 49 -14.70 8.80 13.09
C TRP A 49 -13.66 8.38 14.12
N ILE A 50 -13.13 7.16 13.99
CA ILE A 50 -12.09 6.66 14.88
C ILE A 50 -10.72 7.11 14.34
N SER A 51 -10.02 7.93 15.12
CA SER A 51 -8.67 8.41 14.81
C SER A 51 -7.66 7.81 15.77
N CYS A 52 -6.50 7.43 15.24
CA CYS A 52 -5.40 6.86 16.01
C CYS A 52 -4.52 7.99 16.56
N PHE A 53 -4.27 8.01 17.88
CA PHE A 53 -3.38 9.01 18.50
C PHE A 53 -1.92 8.85 18.10
N ASN A 54 -1.54 7.63 17.70
CA ASN A 54 -0.18 7.31 17.27
C ASN A 54 -0.01 7.35 15.75
N CYS A 55 -1.11 7.51 15.01
CA CYS A 55 -1.13 7.53 13.55
C CYS A 55 -2.11 8.62 13.09
N ASN A 56 -1.64 9.87 13.06
CA ASN A 56 -2.28 10.87 12.23
C ASN A 56 -2.16 10.39 10.78
N PHE A 57 -3.26 9.98 10.16
CA PHE A 57 -3.33 9.89 8.71
C PHE A 57 -3.55 11.33 8.23
N PRO A 58 -2.57 12.01 7.60
CA PRO A 58 -1.52 11.55 6.69
C PRO A 58 -0.10 11.67 7.28
N GLU A 59 0.88 10.98 6.69
CA GLU A 59 2.28 10.85 7.14
C GLU A 59 2.51 9.77 8.21
N VAL A 60 2.46 8.51 7.76
CA VAL A 60 3.14 7.42 8.47
C VAL A 60 4.65 7.70 8.39
N ARG A 61 5.26 8.16 9.48
CA ARG A 61 6.72 8.19 9.64
C ARG A 61 7.27 6.75 9.71
N LEU A 62 7.49 6.17 8.54
CA LEU A 62 8.76 5.72 7.94
C LEU A 62 9.76 4.83 8.69
N SER A 63 9.54 4.34 9.90
CA SER A 63 10.63 3.59 10.57
C SER A 63 10.45 2.08 10.71
N CYS A 64 9.25 1.50 10.58
CA CYS A 64 9.18 0.05 10.57
C CYS A 64 7.85 -0.48 10.01
N ILE A 65 7.96 -1.37 9.01
CA ILE A 65 6.87 -2.14 8.42
C ILE A 65 7.35 -3.58 8.34
N THR A 66 6.55 -4.51 8.85
CA THR A 66 6.80 -5.95 8.72
C THR A 66 5.77 -6.52 7.76
N VAL A 67 6.21 -7.12 6.66
CA VAL A 67 5.30 -7.82 5.74
C VAL A 67 4.96 -9.18 6.37
N LEU A 68 3.93 -9.22 7.21
CA LEU A 68 3.34 -10.47 7.71
C LEU A 68 2.26 -10.91 6.74
N GLY A 69 2.66 -11.58 5.66
CA GLY A 69 1.76 -12.00 4.59
C GLY A 69 1.29 -10.84 3.71
N LEU A 70 -0.02 -10.71 3.48
CA LEU A 70 -0.63 -9.70 2.60
C LEU A 70 -1.00 -8.40 3.33
N VAL A 71 -0.55 -8.21 4.57
CA VAL A 71 -0.94 -7.05 5.39
C VAL A 71 0.27 -6.17 5.62
N MET A 72 0.13 -4.86 5.40
CA MET A 72 1.15 -3.90 5.83
C MET A 72 0.89 -3.58 7.30
N THR A 73 1.86 -3.81 8.18
CA THR A 73 1.71 -3.46 9.60
C THR A 73 2.53 -2.22 9.95
N CYS A 74 1.94 -1.27 10.65
CA CYS A 74 2.71 -0.17 11.24
C CYS A 74 3.53 -0.73 12.40
N ALA A 75 4.85 -0.58 12.42
CA ALA A 75 5.62 -1.15 13.52
C ALA A 75 5.63 -0.32 14.81
N LYS A 76 5.05 0.88 14.83
CA LYS A 76 4.84 1.62 16.09
C LYS A 76 3.68 1.06 16.91
N CYS A 77 2.65 0.54 16.25
CA CYS A 77 1.41 0.13 16.91
C CYS A 77 0.87 -1.23 16.45
N ASN A 78 1.58 -1.92 15.55
CA ASN A 78 1.27 -3.21 14.95
C ASN A 78 -0.10 -3.34 14.28
N HIS A 79 -0.80 -2.24 13.98
CA HIS A 79 -2.06 -2.32 13.24
C HIS A 79 -1.83 -2.64 11.76
N GLY A 80 -2.69 -3.49 11.18
CA GLY A 80 -2.67 -3.76 9.75
C GLY A 80 -3.35 -2.63 8.96
N PHE A 81 -2.83 -2.32 7.78
CA PHE A 81 -3.46 -1.41 6.81
C PHE A 81 -3.20 -1.86 5.38
N CYS A 82 -4.01 -1.34 4.44
CA CYS A 82 -3.90 -1.66 3.03
C CYS A 82 -2.97 -0.67 2.32
N TRP A 83 -1.92 -1.16 1.66
CA TRP A 83 -1.00 -0.33 0.84
C TRP A 83 -1.75 0.54 -0.19
N ARG A 84 -2.77 -0.03 -0.84
CA ARG A 84 -3.49 0.64 -1.93
C ARG A 84 -4.35 1.79 -1.45
N CYS A 85 -5.25 1.55 -0.49
CA CYS A 85 -6.22 2.56 -0.05
C CYS A 85 -5.80 3.32 1.21
N LEU A 86 -4.73 2.87 1.88
CA LEU A 86 -4.22 3.39 3.14
C LEU A 86 -5.24 3.37 4.29
N LYS A 87 -6.30 2.55 4.17
CA LYS A 87 -7.29 2.35 5.24
C LYS A 87 -6.85 1.20 6.17
N PRO A 88 -7.33 1.19 7.42
CA PRO A 88 -7.13 0.07 8.34
C PRO A 88 -7.54 -1.26 7.70
N TRP A 89 -6.76 -2.31 7.95
CA TRP A 89 -7.07 -3.66 7.51
C TRP A 89 -8.31 -4.15 8.24
N LYS A 90 -9.29 -4.66 7.48
CA LYS A 90 -10.55 -5.22 8.01
C LYS A 90 -10.70 -6.66 7.53
N PRO A 91 -11.53 -7.50 8.15
CA PRO A 91 -11.80 -8.86 7.66
C PRO A 91 -12.33 -8.91 6.21
N THR A 92 -12.93 -7.82 5.73
CA THR A 92 -13.35 -7.67 4.32
C THR A 92 -12.18 -7.50 3.35
N HIS A 93 -10.99 -7.12 3.84
CA HIS A 93 -9.76 -7.15 3.06
C HIS A 93 -9.20 -8.57 3.09
N LYS A 94 -9.34 -9.28 1.98
CA LYS A 94 -8.68 -10.58 1.78
C LYS A 94 -7.22 -10.40 1.35
N ASP A 95 -6.97 -9.39 0.53
CA ASP A 95 -5.65 -8.98 0.10
C ASP A 95 -5.67 -7.48 -0.26
N TYR A 96 -4.51 -6.82 -0.31
CA TYR A 96 -4.43 -5.41 -0.69
C TYR A 96 -4.50 -5.19 -2.20
N TYR A 97 -4.37 -6.25 -3.00
CA TYR A 97 -4.31 -6.20 -4.46
C TYR A 97 -5.69 -6.08 -5.10
N ASN A 98 -6.69 -6.70 -4.47
CA ASN A 98 -8.10 -6.70 -4.82
C ASN A 98 -8.88 -5.62 -4.04
N CYS A 99 -8.18 -4.72 -3.36
CA CYS A 99 -8.78 -3.61 -2.65
C CYS A 99 -9.38 -2.61 -3.64
N SER A 100 -10.70 -2.54 -3.79
CA SER A 100 -11.39 -1.55 -4.63
C SER A 100 -11.59 -0.18 -3.96
N ALA A 101 -11.20 -0.04 -2.70
CA ALA A 101 -11.43 1.18 -1.94
C ALA A 101 -10.57 2.34 -2.45
N MET A 102 -11.18 3.53 -2.54
CA MET A 102 -10.45 4.75 -2.88
C MET A 102 -9.41 5.11 -1.81
N VAL A 103 -8.24 5.54 -2.28
CA VAL A 103 -7.19 6.18 -1.48
C VAL A 103 -7.68 7.54 -0.98
N SER A 104 -7.21 7.98 0.18
CA SER A 104 -7.51 9.34 0.67
C SER A 104 -7.02 10.41 -0.31
N LYS A 105 -7.72 11.55 -0.41
CA LYS A 105 -7.34 12.67 -1.30
C LYS A 105 -5.93 13.20 -1.01
N ALA A 106 -5.55 13.29 0.26
CA ALA A 106 -4.23 13.78 0.66
C ALA A 106 -3.11 12.85 0.18
N ALA A 107 -3.26 11.54 0.36
CA ALA A 107 -2.29 10.57 -0.15
C ALA A 107 -2.28 10.49 -1.68
N TRP A 108 -3.44 10.70 -2.33
CA TRP A 108 -3.51 10.75 -3.78
C TRP A 108 -2.77 11.94 -4.37
N GLN A 109 -2.46 12.99 -3.61
CA GLN A 109 -1.68 14.13 -4.11
C GLN A 109 -0.18 13.97 -3.91
N GLU A 110 0.28 12.97 -3.16
CA GLU A 110 1.70 12.71 -3.00
C GLU A 110 2.25 12.05 -4.27
N LYS A 111 3.00 12.81 -5.07
CA LYS A 111 3.60 12.35 -6.35
C LYS A 111 4.32 11.01 -6.19
N ARG A 112 5.11 10.87 -5.13
CA ARG A 112 5.85 9.65 -4.86
C ARG A 112 4.95 8.43 -4.64
N PHE A 113 3.87 8.60 -3.88
CA PHE A 113 2.90 7.52 -3.71
C PHE A 113 2.24 7.19 -5.05
N GLN A 114 1.88 8.20 -5.85
CA GLN A 114 1.32 7.98 -7.19
C GLN A 114 2.27 7.14 -8.06
N ASP A 115 3.53 7.53 -8.19
CA ASP A 115 4.53 6.86 -9.03
C ASP A 115 4.67 5.36 -8.68
N TYR A 116 4.85 5.04 -7.39
CA TYR A 116 4.97 3.64 -6.94
C TYR A 116 3.65 2.87 -7.02
N ASN A 117 2.51 3.51 -6.75
CA ASN A 117 1.20 2.88 -6.83
C ASN A 117 0.80 2.57 -8.29
N GLU A 118 1.16 3.43 -9.24
CA GLU A 118 0.95 3.21 -10.67
C GLU A 118 1.78 2.04 -11.17
N ARG A 119 3.09 2.00 -10.86
CA ARG A 119 3.97 0.86 -11.18
C ARG A 119 3.45 -0.45 -10.59
N CYS A 120 3.07 -0.43 -9.30
CA CYS A 120 2.48 -1.59 -8.64
C CYS A 120 1.19 -2.04 -9.35
N THR A 121 0.29 -1.12 -9.68
CA THR A 121 -0.98 -1.40 -10.38
C THR A 121 -0.74 -1.97 -11.78
N PHE A 122 0.26 -1.47 -12.49
CA PHE A 122 0.66 -1.97 -13.80
C PHE A 122 1.07 -3.45 -13.71
N HIS A 123 1.99 -3.80 -12.81
CA HIS A 123 2.43 -5.19 -12.65
C HIS A 123 1.31 -6.14 -12.23
N HIS A 124 0.33 -5.67 -11.45
CA HIS A 124 -0.87 -6.43 -11.14
C HIS A 124 -1.69 -6.78 -12.38
N ARG A 125 -1.96 -5.78 -13.23
CA ARG A 125 -2.68 -6.00 -14.47
C ARG A 125 -1.91 -6.92 -15.42
N ALA A 126 -0.59 -6.76 -15.50
CA ALA A 126 0.26 -7.65 -16.29
C ALA A 126 0.24 -9.11 -15.76
N ARG A 127 0.16 -9.29 -14.43
CA ARG A 127 -0.01 -10.62 -13.83
C ARG A 127 -1.36 -11.24 -14.18
N GLU A 128 -2.46 -10.49 -14.05
CA GLU A 128 -3.81 -10.96 -14.44
C GLU A 128 -3.84 -11.38 -15.92
N PHE A 129 -3.16 -10.63 -16.78
CA PHE A 129 -2.98 -11.00 -18.18
C PHE A 129 -2.21 -12.33 -18.33
N ALA A 130 -1.10 -12.51 -17.60
CA ALA A 130 -0.33 -13.75 -17.63
C ALA A 130 -1.14 -14.96 -17.12
N VAL A 131 -1.96 -14.79 -16.06
CA VAL A 131 -2.91 -15.81 -15.58
C VAL A 131 -3.92 -16.18 -16.67
N SER A 132 -4.50 -15.17 -17.33
CA SER A 132 -5.43 -15.38 -18.44
C SER A 132 -4.77 -16.13 -19.60
N LEU A 133 -3.53 -15.79 -19.94
CA LEU A 133 -2.73 -16.49 -20.94
C LEU A 133 -2.51 -17.95 -20.56
N ARG A 134 -2.08 -18.24 -19.32
CA ARG A 134 -1.91 -19.60 -18.82
C ARG A 134 -3.20 -20.41 -18.95
N ASN A 135 -4.33 -19.84 -18.54
CA ASN A 135 -5.62 -20.52 -18.61
C ASN A 135 -6.00 -20.86 -20.06
N ARG A 136 -5.76 -19.95 -21.01
CA ARG A 136 -5.96 -20.20 -22.44
C ARG A 136 -5.06 -21.33 -22.96
N VAL A 137 -3.78 -21.32 -22.60
CA VAL A 137 -2.81 -22.37 -22.98
C VAL A 137 -3.23 -23.72 -22.40
N SER A 138 -3.72 -23.75 -21.16
CA SER A 138 -4.22 -24.97 -20.51
C SER A 138 -5.37 -25.58 -21.31
N SER A 139 -6.38 -24.78 -21.67
CA SER A 139 -7.52 -25.24 -22.48
C SER A 139 -7.11 -25.77 -23.86
N ILE A 140 -6.07 -25.19 -24.48
CA ILE A 140 -5.54 -25.66 -25.77
C ILE A 140 -4.77 -26.97 -25.61
N SER A 141 -4.02 -27.12 -24.52
CA SER A 141 -3.22 -28.31 -24.25
C SER A 141 -4.05 -29.57 -24.01
N GLU A 142 -5.32 -29.40 -23.63
CA GLU A 142 -6.30 -30.49 -23.46
C GLU A 142 -6.83 -31.01 -24.81
N MET A 143 -6.52 -30.35 -25.94
CA MET A 143 -6.98 -30.78 -27.26
C MET A 143 -6.20 -32.00 -27.77
N PRO A 144 -6.86 -33.04 -28.34
CA PRO A 144 -6.25 -34.33 -28.65
C PRO A 144 -5.06 -34.30 -29.63
N LYS A 145 -4.93 -33.22 -30.42
CA LYS A 145 -3.92 -33.09 -31.48
C LYS A 145 -2.65 -32.36 -31.04
N ILE A 146 -2.62 -31.75 -29.86
CA ILE A 146 -1.49 -30.94 -29.39
C ILE A 146 -0.81 -31.69 -28.25
N ARG A 147 0.32 -32.33 -28.54
CA ARG A 147 1.15 -32.93 -27.48
C ARG A 147 2.12 -31.88 -26.94
N THR A 148 2.02 -31.65 -25.63
CA THR A 148 2.96 -30.95 -24.74
C THR A 148 3.21 -29.46 -24.99
N LEU A 149 2.31 -28.62 -24.47
CA LEU A 149 2.55 -27.19 -24.21
C LEU A 149 3.06 -26.92 -22.79
N THR A 150 3.59 -27.94 -22.11
CA THR A 150 4.06 -27.85 -20.73
C THR A 150 5.07 -26.72 -20.55
N PHE A 151 6.02 -26.56 -21.48
CA PHE A 151 7.01 -25.48 -21.42
C PHE A 151 6.37 -24.08 -21.52
N VAL A 152 5.30 -23.92 -22.31
CA VAL A 152 4.55 -22.65 -22.41
C VAL A 152 3.78 -22.39 -21.13
N LEU A 153 3.17 -23.43 -20.52
CA LEU A 153 2.51 -23.32 -19.23
C LEU A 153 3.49 -22.91 -18.11
N GLU A 154 4.67 -23.50 -18.08
CA GLU A 154 5.73 -23.13 -17.13
C GLU A 154 6.24 -21.71 -17.38
N ALA A 155 6.42 -21.29 -18.64
CA ALA A 155 6.76 -19.90 -18.97
C ALA A 155 5.70 -18.91 -18.45
N CYS A 156 4.41 -19.23 -18.61
CA CYS A 156 3.33 -18.38 -18.08
C CYS A 156 3.38 -18.30 -16.54
N LYS A 157 3.65 -19.42 -15.84
CA LYS A 157 3.79 -19.41 -14.37
C LYS A 157 4.99 -18.56 -13.92
N VAL A 158 6.12 -18.65 -14.62
CA VAL A 158 7.30 -17.80 -14.34
C VAL A 158 6.95 -16.34 -14.56
N LEU A 159 6.25 -16.00 -15.65
CA LEU A 159 5.80 -14.63 -15.92
C LEU A 159 4.87 -14.11 -14.82
N GLU A 160 3.86 -14.89 -14.43
CA GLU A 160 2.95 -14.54 -13.33
C GLU A 160 3.72 -14.25 -12.03
N GLN A 161 4.70 -15.08 -11.72
CA GLN A 161 5.52 -14.94 -10.52
C GLN A 161 6.46 -13.73 -10.61
N ALA A 162 7.08 -13.48 -11.76
CA ALA A 162 7.90 -12.30 -11.99
C ALA A 162 7.09 -11.01 -11.81
N ARG A 163 5.88 -10.93 -12.40
CA ARG A 163 4.98 -9.77 -12.22
C ARG A 163 4.53 -9.61 -10.77
N LYS A 164 4.29 -10.70 -10.05
CA LYS A 164 4.02 -10.66 -8.60
C LYS A 164 5.19 -10.03 -7.86
N VAL A 165 6.42 -10.53 -8.07
CA VAL A 165 7.63 -10.02 -7.39
C VAL A 165 7.84 -8.54 -7.69
N LEU A 166 7.77 -8.10 -8.95
CA LEU A 166 7.92 -6.69 -9.33
C LEU A 166 6.91 -5.78 -8.62
N ALA A 167 5.67 -6.24 -8.46
CA ALA A 167 4.66 -5.48 -7.76
C ALA A 167 4.94 -5.37 -6.24
N TYR A 168 5.50 -6.41 -5.62
CA TYR A 168 5.99 -6.35 -4.23
C TYR A 168 7.21 -5.45 -4.10
N SER A 169 8.15 -5.49 -5.06
CA SER A 169 9.33 -4.61 -5.08
C SER A 169 8.90 -3.14 -5.06
N CYS A 170 7.87 -2.75 -5.81
CA CYS A 170 7.34 -1.38 -5.77
C CYS A 170 6.93 -0.94 -4.35
N VAL A 171 6.25 -1.82 -3.61
CA VAL A 171 5.82 -1.54 -2.23
C VAL A 171 7.03 -1.47 -1.30
N TYR A 172 7.95 -2.43 -1.44
CA TYR A 172 9.17 -2.49 -0.66
C TYR A 172 10.01 -1.22 -0.84
N SER A 173 10.25 -0.80 -2.09
CA SER A 173 11.06 0.37 -2.41
C SER A 173 10.45 1.67 -1.89
N TYR A 174 9.12 1.82 -1.98
CA TYR A 174 8.45 2.97 -1.40
C TYR A 174 8.75 3.10 0.10
N TYR A 175 8.67 1.99 0.84
CA TYR A 175 8.84 2.04 2.28
C TYR A 175 10.29 2.09 2.75
N ASN A 176 11.22 1.51 2.01
CA ASN A 176 12.61 1.37 2.42
C ASN A 176 13.58 2.40 1.80
N HIS A 177 13.09 3.39 1.07
CA HIS A 177 13.89 4.43 0.41
C HIS A 177 14.96 5.20 1.22
N ARG A 178 14.98 5.08 2.55
CA ARG A 178 16.00 5.73 3.39
C ARG A 178 17.23 4.84 3.61
N ASP A 179 17.14 3.56 3.27
CA ASP A 179 18.24 2.61 3.32
C ASP A 179 18.92 2.55 1.94
N THR A 180 19.70 3.57 1.61
CA THR A 180 20.17 3.85 0.25
C THR A 180 20.99 2.71 -0.35
N GLU A 181 21.83 2.04 0.44
CA GLU A 181 22.75 1.01 -0.05
C GLU A 181 22.03 -0.30 -0.41
N SER A 182 21.06 -0.73 0.40
CA SER A 182 20.24 -1.90 0.09
C SER A 182 19.23 -1.61 -1.02
N MET A 183 18.75 -0.37 -1.10
CA MET A 183 17.77 0.08 -2.07
C MET A 183 18.31 0.12 -3.49
N ASP A 184 19.53 0.61 -3.72
CA ASP A 184 20.16 0.64 -5.04
C ASP A 184 20.24 -0.77 -5.66
N ILE A 185 20.60 -1.77 -4.84
CA ILE A 185 20.66 -3.17 -5.27
C ILE A 185 19.26 -3.68 -5.64
N VAL A 186 18.26 -3.42 -4.79
CA VAL A 186 16.88 -3.86 -5.03
C VAL A 186 16.31 -3.21 -6.30
N GLU A 187 16.58 -1.93 -6.54
CA GLU A 187 16.14 -1.23 -7.75
C GLU A 187 16.81 -1.81 -9.00
N GLN A 188 18.13 -1.98 -8.99
CA GLN A 188 18.86 -2.57 -10.12
C GLN A 188 18.38 -3.99 -10.45
N GLN A 189 18.19 -4.84 -9.43
CA GLN A 189 17.69 -6.20 -9.64
C GLN A 189 16.23 -6.20 -10.11
N SER A 190 15.41 -5.27 -9.63
CA SER A 190 14.01 -5.13 -10.06
C SER A 190 13.90 -4.65 -11.51
N GLU A 191 14.75 -3.71 -11.94
CA GLU A 191 14.82 -3.26 -13.34
C GLU A 191 15.27 -4.38 -14.27
N SER A 192 16.29 -5.14 -13.86
CA SER A 192 16.72 -6.33 -14.61
C SER A 192 15.58 -7.34 -14.75
N LEU A 193 14.89 -7.68 -13.65
CA LEU A 193 13.74 -8.58 -13.70
C LEU A 193 12.62 -8.04 -14.59
N GLU A 194 12.35 -6.74 -14.54
CA GLU A 194 11.35 -6.08 -15.36
C GLU A 194 11.68 -6.17 -16.86
N LEU A 195 12.93 -5.93 -17.25
CA LEU A 195 13.41 -6.09 -18.62
C LEU A 195 13.13 -7.51 -19.14
N HIS A 196 13.53 -8.54 -18.38
CA HIS A 196 13.35 -9.93 -18.80
C HIS A 196 11.88 -10.35 -18.81
N ALA A 197 11.08 -9.90 -17.84
CA ALA A 197 9.65 -10.18 -17.80
C ALA A 197 8.84 -9.47 -18.89
N ASN A 198 9.35 -8.36 -19.45
CA ASN A 198 8.75 -7.69 -20.59
C ASN A 198 9.11 -8.34 -21.92
N ALA A 199 10.27 -9.00 -22.00
CA ALA A 199 10.70 -9.73 -23.19
C ALA A 199 10.03 -11.10 -23.34
N LEU A 200 9.57 -11.69 -22.22
CA LEU A 200 8.90 -12.98 -22.14
C LEU A 200 7.38 -12.87 -22.35
#